data_AF-A0A531KSR0-F1
#
_entry.id   AF-A0A531KSR0-F1
#
_cell.length_a   1.000
_cell.length_b   1.000
_cell.length_c   1.000
_cell.angle_alpha   90.00
_cell.angle_beta   90.00
_cell.angle_gamma   90.00
#
_symmetry.space_group_name_H-M   'P 1'
#
loop_
_entity.id
_entity.type
_entity.pdbx_description
1 polymer ?
#
loop_
_entity_poly.entity_id
_entity_poly.type
_entity_poly.pdbx_seq_one_letter_code
_entity_poly.pdbx_strand_id
1 'polypeptide(L)'
;MSYRIDPRLPLTGEVRRILAEEIGKALVHLDAARDRPEQALHKCRRRLKKVRSLLRLVRPGDEIFCSTENHCYREVAALLAEPREATALIETIDRLAKNFP
;
A
#
# COMPACT_ATOMS: atom_id res chain seq x y z
N MET A 1 10.84 4.62 6.15
CA MET A 1 10.68 4.21 7.54
C MET A 1 10.01 2.85 7.63
N SER A 2 10.70 1.89 8.26
CA SER A 2 10.11 0.66 8.79
C SER A 2 9.47 0.97 10.13
N TYR A 3 8.25 0.48 10.35
CA TYR A 3 7.66 0.47 11.69
C TYR A 3 8.26 -0.69 12.49
N ARG A 4 8.15 -0.63 13.81
CA ARG A 4 8.54 -1.70 14.72
C ARG A 4 7.35 -2.07 15.60
N ILE A 5 7.27 -3.34 15.96
CA ILE A 5 6.36 -3.87 16.98
C ILE A 5 7.20 -3.99 18.26
N ASP A 6 6.81 -3.30 19.33
CA ASP A 6 7.44 -3.47 20.64
C ASP A 6 6.85 -4.72 21.33
N PRO A 7 7.64 -5.78 21.56
CA PRO A 7 7.14 -7.01 22.17
C PRO A 7 6.75 -6.83 23.65
N ARG A 8 7.09 -5.70 24.28
CA ARG A 8 6.73 -5.37 25.65
C ARG A 8 5.33 -4.76 25.76
N LEU A 9 4.73 -4.37 24.64
CA LEU A 9 3.39 -3.79 24.58
C LEU A 9 2.36 -4.83 24.08
N PRO A 10 1.07 -4.66 24.40
CA PRO A 10 0.03 -5.54 23.88
C PRO A 10 0.02 -5.55 22.35
N LEU A 11 0.12 -6.74 21.74
CA LEU A 11 0.23 -6.92 20.28
C LEU A 11 -0.90 -6.20 19.53
N THR A 12 -2.14 -6.34 19.98
CA THR A 12 -3.31 -5.69 19.36
C THR A 12 -3.18 -4.16 19.34
N GLY A 13 -2.61 -3.57 20.40
CA GLY A 13 -2.36 -2.13 20.48
C GLY A 13 -1.30 -1.69 19.46
N GLU A 14 -0.21 -2.43 19.37
CA GLU A 14 0.87 -2.15 18.42
C GLU A 14 0.42 -2.31 16.96
N VAL A 15 -0.34 -3.37 16.65
CA VAL A 15 -0.91 -3.59 15.32
C VAL A 15 -1.85 -2.45 14.94
N ARG A 16 -2.75 -2.06 15.85
CA ARG A 16 -3.67 -0.94 15.62
C ARG A 16 -2.92 0.37 15.38
N ARG A 17 -1.88 0.66 16.17
CA ARG A 17 -1.03 1.86 16.01
C ARG A 17 -0.40 1.89 14.61
N ILE A 18 0.21 0.79 14.20
CA ILE A 18 0.89 0.71 12.89
C ILE A 18 -0.11 0.79 11.74
N LEU A 19 -1.25 0.12 11.84
CA LEU A 19 -2.33 0.21 10.84
C LEU A 19 -2.78 1.67 10.68
N ALA A 20 -3.13 2.34 11.78
CA ALA A 20 -3.58 3.74 11.77
C ALA A 20 -2.51 4.67 11.15
N GLU A 21 -1.24 4.46 11.49
CA GLU A 21 -0.12 5.23 10.96
C GLU A 21 0.05 5.04 9.44
N GLU A 22 0.02 3.80 8.94
CA GLU A 22 0.21 3.55 7.50
C GLU A 22 -1.04 3.93 6.69
N ILE A 23 -2.26 3.77 7.23
CA ILE A 23 -3.50 4.26 6.62
C ILE A 23 -3.52 5.78 6.57
N GLY A 24 -3.17 6.47 7.66
CA GLY A 24 -3.08 7.93 7.68
C GLY A 24 -2.10 8.46 6.63
N LYS A 25 -0.92 7.83 6.49
CA LYS A 25 0.02 8.17 5.41
C LYS A 25 -0.53 7.86 4.01
N ALA A 26 -1.31 6.78 3.86
CA ALA A 26 -1.94 6.46 2.59
C ALA A 26 -2.94 7.56 2.17
N LEU A 27 -3.73 8.07 3.12
CA LEU A 27 -4.68 9.16 2.91
C LEU A 27 -3.97 10.47 2.54
N VAL A 28 -2.88 10.82 3.23
CA VAL A 28 -2.06 12.00 2.86
C VAL A 28 -1.52 11.90 1.43
N HIS A 29 -1.05 10.71 1.04
CA HIS A 29 -0.60 10.48 -0.34
C HIS A 29 -1.75 10.46 -1.35
N LEU A 30 -2.93 10.02 -0.96
CA LEU A 30 -4.11 10.04 -1.81
C LEU A 30 -4.57 11.48 -2.09
N ASP A 31 -4.55 12.33 -1.07
CA ASP A 31 -4.91 13.74 -1.23
C ASP A 31 -3.92 14.48 -2.13
N ALA A 32 -2.61 14.27 -1.92
CA ALA A 32 -1.56 14.82 -2.78
C ALA A 32 -1.61 14.31 -4.24
N ALA A 33 -2.36 13.24 -4.53
CA ALA A 33 -2.54 12.75 -5.89
C ALA A 33 -3.41 13.67 -6.76
N ARG A 34 -4.16 14.60 -6.15
CA ARG A 34 -4.89 15.65 -6.89
C ARG A 34 -3.94 16.51 -7.73
N ASP A 35 -2.77 16.85 -7.16
CA ASP A 35 -1.78 17.71 -7.82
C ASP A 35 -0.67 16.92 -8.50
N ARG A 36 -0.28 15.76 -7.93
CA ARG A 36 0.87 14.96 -8.37
C ARG A 36 0.50 13.48 -8.43
N PRO A 37 -0.40 13.08 -9.35
CA PRO A 37 -1.04 11.77 -9.33
C PRO A 37 -0.04 10.62 -9.36
N GLU A 38 0.97 10.72 -10.22
CA GLU A 38 1.89 9.63 -10.50
C GLU A 38 2.68 9.17 -9.28
N GLN A 39 3.38 10.11 -8.66
CA GLN A 39 4.26 9.82 -7.53
C GLN A 39 3.46 9.59 -6.25
N ALA A 40 2.36 10.32 -6.07
CA ALA A 40 1.55 10.24 -4.87
C ALA A 40 0.75 8.92 -4.82
N LEU A 41 0.15 8.47 -5.92
CA LEU A 41 -0.51 7.16 -6.00
C LEU A 41 0.47 6.01 -5.80
N HIS A 42 1.69 6.09 -6.35
CA HIS A 42 2.73 5.09 -6.08
C HIS A 42 3.05 5.02 -4.57
N LYS A 43 3.24 6.18 -3.93
CA LYS A 43 3.48 6.25 -2.48
C LYS A 43 2.28 5.72 -1.68
N CYS A 44 1.04 6.05 -2.08
CA CYS A 44 -0.19 5.53 -1.47
C CYS A 44 -0.27 4.00 -1.54
N ARG A 45 -0.11 3.42 -2.74
CA ARG A 45 -0.07 1.96 -2.94
C ARG A 45 1.01 1.27 -2.11
N ARG A 46 2.17 1.92 -1.94
CA ARG A 46 3.25 1.40 -1.09
C ARG A 46 2.84 1.33 0.39
N ARG A 47 2.00 2.25 0.88
CA ARG A 47 1.41 2.19 2.23
C ARG A 47 0.40 1.05 2.37
N LEU A 48 -0.51 0.90 1.41
CA LEU A 48 -1.46 -0.21 1.38
C LEU A 48 -0.76 -1.57 1.35
N LYS A 49 0.34 -1.70 0.61
CA LYS A 49 1.19 -2.92 0.61
C LYS A 49 1.73 -3.24 2.01
N LYS A 50 2.11 -2.23 2.78
CA LYS A 50 2.59 -2.41 4.16
C LYS A 50 1.47 -2.85 5.10
N VAL A 51 0.30 -2.23 5.02
CA VAL A 51 -0.90 -2.63 5.78
C VAL A 51 -1.19 -4.12 5.54
N ARG A 52 -1.24 -4.54 4.27
CA ARG A 52 -1.45 -5.94 3.89
C ARG A 52 -0.37 -6.88 4.42
N SER A 53 0.90 -6.44 4.42
CA SER A 53 1.99 -7.23 4.99
C SER A 53 1.86 -7.41 6.51
N LEU A 54 1.38 -6.39 7.22
CA LEU A 54 1.13 -6.47 8.65
C LEU A 54 -0.01 -7.42 8.98
N LEU A 55 -1.14 -7.33 8.25
CA LEU A 55 -2.28 -8.25 8.41
C LEU A 55 -1.86 -9.70 8.16
N ARG A 56 -1.02 -9.94 7.15
CA ARG A 56 -0.46 -11.28 6.89
C ARG A 56 0.43 -11.78 8.03
N LEU A 57 1.20 -10.89 8.65
CA LEU A 57 2.07 -11.25 9.78
C LEU A 57 1.26 -11.68 11.01
N VAL A 58 0.14 -11.02 11.28
CA VAL A 58 -0.68 -11.29 12.48
C VAL A 58 -1.88 -12.21 12.24
N ARG A 59 -2.03 -12.71 11.01
CA ARG A 59 -3.10 -13.63 10.61
C ARG A 59 -3.33 -14.81 11.57
N PRO A 60 -2.29 -15.46 12.15
CA PRO A 60 -2.53 -16.55 13.10
C PRO A 60 -3.34 -16.16 14.35
N GLY A 61 -3.41 -14.86 14.69
CA GLY A 61 -4.19 -14.38 15.83
C GLY A 61 -5.68 -14.19 15.54
N ASP A 62 -6.06 -13.96 14.27
CA ASP A 62 -7.46 -13.89 13.82
C ASP A 62 -7.49 -14.03 12.29
N GLU A 63 -7.69 -15.26 11.81
CA GLU A 63 -7.58 -15.56 10.38
C GLU A 63 -8.72 -14.93 9.56
N ILE A 64 -9.94 -14.93 10.10
CA ILE A 64 -11.13 -14.42 9.41
C ILE A 64 -10.99 -12.91 9.26
N PHE A 65 -10.71 -12.20 10.36
CA PHE A 65 -10.52 -10.75 10.32
C PHE A 65 -9.39 -10.36 9.37
N CYS A 66 -8.21 -10.98 9.52
CA CYS A 66 -7.05 -10.60 8.71
C CYS A 66 -7.24 -10.88 7.23
N SER A 67 -7.96 -11.95 6.86
CA SER A 67 -8.23 -12.29 5.47
C SER A 67 -9.24 -11.33 4.84
N THR A 68 -10.33 -11.01 5.54
CA THR A 68 -11.34 -10.02 5.12
C THR A 68 -10.72 -8.65 4.93
N GLU A 69 -9.97 -8.18 5.91
CA GLU A 69 -9.36 -6.86 5.89
C GLU A 69 -8.27 -6.76 4.80
N ASN A 70 -7.45 -7.81 4.62
CA ASN A 70 -6.45 -7.86 3.54
C ASN A 70 -7.11 -7.89 2.15
N HIS A 71 -8.29 -8.50 2.02
CA HIS A 71 -9.05 -8.46 0.77
C HIS A 71 -9.51 -7.04 0.44
N CYS A 72 -10.11 -6.33 1.40
CA CYS A 72 -10.54 -4.94 1.23
C CYS A 72 -9.37 -4.03 0.79
N TYR A 73 -8.22 -4.08 1.48
CA TYR A 73 -7.06 -3.27 1.07
C TYR A 73 -6.46 -3.69 -0.28
N ARG A 74 -6.64 -4.94 -0.70
CA ARG A 74 -6.22 -5.39 -2.03
C ARG A 74 -7.10 -4.77 -3.11
N GLU A 75 -8.42 -4.74 -2.92
CA GLU A 75 -9.36 -4.12 -3.84
C GLU A 75 -9.12 -2.62 -3.96
N VAL A 76 -8.97 -1.92 -2.83
CA VAL A 76 -8.61 -0.49 -2.82
C VAL A 76 -7.32 -0.24 -3.60
N ALA A 77 -6.29 -1.06 -3.40
CA ALA A 77 -5.03 -0.91 -4.13
C ALA A 77 -5.18 -1.16 -5.64
N ALA A 78 -6.10 -2.04 -6.06
CA ALA A 78 -6.40 -2.34 -7.46
C ALA A 78 -7.11 -1.15 -8.15
N LEU A 79 -8.09 -0.54 -7.49
CA LEU A 79 -8.76 0.68 -7.99
C LEU A 79 -7.77 1.83 -8.22
N LEU A 80 -6.73 1.93 -7.39
CA LEU A 80 -5.66 2.92 -7.55
C LEU A 80 -4.64 2.58 -8.67
N ALA A 81 -4.79 1.42 -9.34
CA ALA A 81 -3.93 0.98 -10.44
C ALA A 81 -4.48 1.39 -11.83
N GLU A 82 -5.81 1.43 -11.96
CA GLU A 82 -6.48 1.26 -13.26
C GLU A 82 -6.23 2.34 -14.32
N PRO A 83 -6.13 3.65 -14.02
CA PRO A 83 -5.91 4.62 -15.09
C PRO A 83 -4.51 4.54 -15.74
N ARG A 84 -3.57 3.75 -15.18
CA ARG A 84 -2.14 3.94 -15.46
C ARG A 84 -1.34 2.68 -15.75
N GLU A 85 -1.91 1.47 -15.65
CA GLU A 85 -1.20 0.28 -16.15
C GLU A 85 -0.92 0.38 -17.66
N ALA A 86 -1.86 0.91 -18.44
CA ALA A 86 -1.66 1.16 -19.86
C ALA A 86 -0.56 2.22 -20.14
N THR A 87 -0.56 3.34 -19.41
CA THR A 87 0.44 4.41 -19.58
C THR A 87 1.83 3.95 -19.15
N ALA A 88 1.95 3.18 -18.06
CA ALA A 88 3.24 2.66 -17.60
C ALA A 88 3.82 1.62 -18.58
N LEU A 89 2.98 0.82 -19.25
CA LEU A 89 3.41 -0.08 -20.31
C LEU A 89 3.94 0.71 -21.52
N ILE A 90 3.24 1.75 -21.95
CA ILE A 90 3.70 2.65 -23.03
C ILE A 90 5.04 3.30 -22.65
N GLU A 91 5.15 3.88 -21.45
CA GLU A 91 6.39 4.50 -20.97
C GLU A 91 7.55 3.48 -20.87
N THR A 92 7.24 2.24 -20.48
CA THR A 92 8.23 1.16 -20.41
C THR A 92 8.72 0.78 -21.80
N ILE A 93 7.83 0.65 -22.78
CA ILE A 93 8.17 0.38 -24.19
C ILE A 93 8.99 1.54 -24.76
N ASP A 94 8.59 2.79 -24.54
CA ASP A 94 9.31 3.98 -25.01
C ASP A 94 10.73 4.05 -24.43
N ARG A 95 10.90 3.70 -23.15
CA ARG A 95 12.22 3.63 -22.51
C ARG A 95 13.06 2.48 -23.05
N LEU A 96 12.46 1.35 -23.39
CA LEU A 96 13.15 0.21 -24.00
C LEU A 96 13.62 0.57 -25.42
N ALA A 97 12.75 1.13 -26.25
CA ALA A 97 13.07 1.56 -27.61
C ALA A 97 14.19 2.62 -27.64
N LYS A 98 14.20 3.55 -26.67
CA LYS A 98 15.29 4.55 -26.56
C LYS A 98 16.63 3.96 -26.14
N ASN A 99 16.64 2.91 -25.32
CA ASN A 99 17.87 2.32 -24.79
C ASN A 99 18.43 1.19 -25.69
N PHE A 100 17.63 0.70 -26.64
CA PHE A 100 17.99 -0.33 -27.61
C PHE A 100 17.48 0.08 -29.01
N PRO A 101 18.16 1.03 -29.69
CA PRO A 101 17.78 1.50 -31.02
C PRO A 101 17.94 0.43 -32.11
#